data_AF-A0A816FC10-F1
#
_entry.id   AF-A0A816FC10-F1
#
_cell.length_a   1.000
_cell.length_b   1.000
_cell.length_c   1.000
_cell.angle_alpha   90.00
_cell.angle_beta   90.00
_cell.angle_gamma   90.00
#
_symmetry.space_group_name_H-M   'P 1'
#
loop_
_entity.id
_entity.type
_entity.pdbx_description
1 polymer ?
#
loop_
_entity_poly.entity_id
_entity_poly.type
_entity_poly.pdbx_seq_one_letter_code
_entity_poly.pdbx_strand_id
1 'polypeptide(L)'
;TKGKGKKMVVISVQHPDGIHQIVCIIGRLIVLAGAILKGKSEIREMTNVGIRKYFQATGAAFLENCLSCSFCCGIIIVNILHLLDIQAQTIVLALVSIIGWGYMLFFVMAFQLTGPFVFMIYEMLFHDVLRFCIIYMVFLAGFSQAFFVLFNNNGFGGFLVSIKQCFFGMLGDFDLDHYTGTSFQYISVSLLVIYVVVVSILLLNLLIAMMGDTYGNVIEGATQIWHLERARIIFAIENEMSTDERKLDKNKYWTNVDGQRYLQVEEVDKDCFRDINNDDENYDKDKKRRT
;
A
#
# COMPACT_ATOMS: atom_id res chain seq x y z
N THR A 1 26.06 0.33 -60.87
CA THR A 1 25.86 -0.19 -59.49
C THR A 1 24.90 0.74 -58.76
N LYS A 2 23.67 0.28 -58.52
CA LYS A 2 22.52 1.10 -58.06
C LYS A 2 22.67 1.48 -56.57
N GLY A 3 22.67 2.78 -56.28
CA GLY A 3 22.55 3.31 -54.92
C GLY A 3 21.11 3.18 -54.40
N LYS A 4 20.92 2.45 -53.31
CA LYS A 4 19.64 2.35 -52.58
C LYS A 4 19.52 3.54 -51.62
N GLY A 5 18.73 4.54 -51.99
CA GLY A 5 18.32 5.59 -51.06
C GLY A 5 17.38 5.04 -49.99
N LYS A 6 17.77 5.12 -48.72
CA LYS A 6 16.86 4.88 -47.58
C LYS A 6 15.82 6.00 -47.54
N LYS A 7 14.55 5.68 -47.79
CA LYS A 7 13.43 6.58 -47.49
C LYS A 7 13.26 6.63 -45.97
N MET A 8 13.55 7.78 -45.38
CA MET A 8 13.18 8.09 -44.00
C MET A 8 11.70 8.45 -44.00
N VAL A 9 10.84 7.54 -43.54
CA VAL A 9 9.41 7.80 -43.34
C VAL A 9 9.28 8.52 -42.01
N VAL A 10 9.19 9.85 -42.06
CA VAL A 10 8.78 10.64 -40.91
C VAL A 10 7.27 10.43 -40.77
N ILE A 11 6.86 9.56 -39.86
CA ILE A 11 5.47 9.45 -39.44
C ILE A 11 5.19 10.71 -38.63
N SER A 12 4.57 11.71 -39.26
CA SER A 12 3.99 12.82 -38.51
C SER A 12 2.95 12.21 -37.57
N VAL A 13 3.12 12.42 -36.26
CA VAL A 13 2.11 12.06 -35.25
C VAL A 13 0.82 12.77 -35.64
N GLN A 14 -0.10 12.01 -36.21
CA GLN A 14 -1.42 12.45 -36.61
C GLN A 14 -2.07 13.09 -35.37
N HIS A 15 -2.60 14.31 -35.51
CA HIS A 15 -3.40 14.94 -34.45
C HIS A 15 -4.45 13.92 -33.98
N PRO A 16 -4.65 13.74 -32.67
CA PRO A 16 -5.62 12.76 -32.18
C PRO A 16 -6.98 13.11 -32.76
N ASP A 17 -7.59 12.15 -33.47
CA ASP A 17 -8.94 12.25 -34.03
C ASP A 17 -9.89 12.85 -32.99
N GLY A 18 -10.85 13.68 -33.40
CA GLY A 18 -11.75 14.37 -32.47
C GLY A 18 -12.41 13.44 -31.44
N ILE A 19 -12.62 12.17 -31.80
CA ILE A 19 -13.09 11.11 -30.91
C ILE A 19 -12.15 10.87 -29.73
N HIS A 20 -10.84 10.77 -29.95
CA HIS A 20 -9.86 10.57 -28.89
C HIS A 20 -9.85 11.73 -27.89
N GLN A 21 -9.94 12.97 -28.39
CA GLN A 21 -10.02 14.15 -27.53
C GLN A 21 -11.28 14.15 -26.67
N ILE A 22 -12.44 13.82 -27.27
CA ILE A 22 -13.71 13.69 -26.55
C ILE A 22 -13.61 12.63 -25.44
N VAL A 23 -13.07 11.44 -25.75
CA VAL A 23 -12.91 10.36 -24.76
C VAL A 23 -12.00 10.80 -23.61
N CYS A 24 -10.88 11.47 -23.89
CA CYS A 24 -10.00 12.00 -22.85
C CYS A 24 -10.68 13.04 -21.95
N ILE A 25 -11.47 13.95 -22.54
CA ILE A 25 -12.21 14.97 -21.77
C ILE A 25 -13.25 14.30 -20.88
N ILE A 26 -14.02 13.35 -21.42
CA ILE A 26 -15.01 12.58 -20.64
C ILE A 26 -14.31 11.85 -19.48
N GLY A 27 -13.19 11.17 -19.73
CA GLY A 27 -12.42 10.49 -18.70
C GLY A 27 -11.97 11.43 -17.58
N ARG A 28 -11.46 12.62 -17.92
CA ARG A 28 -11.08 13.64 -16.93
C ARG A 28 -12.26 14.11 -16.09
N LEU A 29 -13.42 14.35 -16.72
CA LEU A 29 -14.63 14.75 -16.01
C LEU A 29 -15.12 13.66 -15.05
N ILE A 30 -15.07 12.39 -15.45
CA ILE A 30 -15.43 11.26 -14.59
C ILE A 30 -14.50 11.18 -13.38
N VAL A 31 -13.17 11.26 -13.60
CA VAL A 31 -12.19 11.20 -12.51
C VAL A 31 -12.35 12.39 -11.55
N LEU A 32 -12.56 13.60 -12.08
CA LEU A 32 -12.80 14.79 -11.27
C LEU A 32 -14.11 14.67 -10.47
N ALA A 33 -15.19 14.21 -11.08
CA ALA A 33 -16.47 14.00 -10.39
C ALA A 33 -16.32 12.96 -9.27
N GLY A 34 -15.64 11.84 -9.53
CA GLY A 34 -15.34 10.82 -8.53
C GLY A 34 -14.52 11.36 -7.35
N ALA A 35 -13.45 12.12 -7.64
CA ALA A 35 -12.62 12.74 -6.61
C ALA A 35 -13.39 13.77 -5.76
N ILE A 36 -14.33 14.52 -6.36
CA ILE A 36 -15.18 15.46 -5.60
C ILE A 36 -16.18 14.71 -4.72
N LEU A 37 -16.80 13.64 -5.21
CA LEU A 37 -17.76 12.84 -4.43
C LEU A 37 -17.08 12.17 -3.24
N LYS A 38 -15.94 11.51 -3.46
CA LYS A 38 -15.14 10.91 -2.38
C LYS A 38 -14.55 11.98 -1.46
N GLY A 39 -14.04 13.09 -2.00
CA GLY A 39 -13.56 14.22 -1.19
C GLY A 39 -14.64 14.79 -0.27
N LYS A 40 -15.91 14.84 -0.71
CA LYS A 40 -17.03 15.24 0.15
C LYS A 40 -17.31 14.23 1.26
N SER A 41 -17.23 12.92 1.00
CA SER A 41 -17.40 11.92 2.05
C SER A 41 -16.27 12.02 3.08
N GLU A 42 -15.02 12.19 2.64
CA GLU A 42 -13.86 12.38 3.53
C GLU A 42 -14.00 13.61 4.42
N ILE A 43 -14.36 14.77 3.85
CA ILE A 43 -14.52 16.02 4.61
C ILE A 43 -15.63 15.88 5.65
N ARG A 44 -16.73 15.20 5.30
CA ARG A 44 -17.83 14.94 6.23
C ARG A 44 -17.38 14.04 7.38
N GLU A 45 -16.60 13.00 7.10
CA GLU A 45 -16.04 12.13 8.13
C GLU A 45 -15.09 12.89 9.06
N MET A 46 -14.15 13.65 8.50
CA MET A 46 -13.23 14.51 9.26
C MET A 46 -13.98 15.49 10.16
N THR A 47 -15.13 16.00 9.72
CA THR A 47 -15.97 16.92 10.51
C THR A 47 -16.73 16.20 11.63
N ASN A 48 -17.25 15.00 11.36
CA ASN A 48 -18.03 14.23 12.34
C ASN A 48 -17.15 13.62 13.44
N VAL A 49 -16.00 13.05 13.08
CA VAL A 49 -15.10 12.34 13.99
C VAL A 49 -14.07 13.29 14.61
N GLY A 50 -13.70 14.34 13.88
CA GLY A 50 -12.65 15.29 14.21
C GLY A 50 -11.31 14.93 13.57
N ILE A 51 -10.65 15.92 12.98
CA ILE A 51 -9.40 15.78 12.19
C ILE A 51 -8.32 14.99 12.94
N ARG A 52 -8.13 15.26 14.24
CA ARG A 52 -7.09 14.58 15.04
C ARG A 52 -7.37 13.08 15.18
N LYS A 53 -8.64 12.69 15.39
CA LYS A 53 -9.03 11.29 15.52
C LYS A 53 -8.99 10.57 14.17
N TYR A 54 -9.35 11.26 13.10
CA TYR A 54 -9.29 10.74 11.73
C TYR A 54 -7.87 10.28 11.34
N PHE A 55 -6.84 11.08 11.64
CA PHE A 55 -5.43 10.70 11.39
C PHE A 55 -4.79 9.85 12.50
N GLN A 56 -5.47 9.65 13.63
CA GLN A 56 -5.04 8.73 14.70
C GLN A 56 -5.73 7.36 14.61
N ALA A 57 -6.52 7.13 13.56
CA ALA A 57 -6.99 5.79 13.24
C ALA A 57 -5.81 4.81 13.14
N THR A 58 -6.08 3.52 13.30
CA THR A 58 -5.05 2.48 13.25
C THR A 58 -5.43 1.41 12.22
N GLY A 59 -4.44 0.73 11.67
CA GLY A 59 -4.63 -0.34 10.68
C GLY A 59 -5.26 0.15 9.37
N ALA A 60 -6.22 -0.61 8.87
CA ALA A 60 -6.84 -0.41 7.57
C ALA A 60 -7.56 0.93 7.45
N ALA A 61 -8.20 1.42 8.52
CA ALA A 61 -8.87 2.71 8.51
C ALA A 61 -7.88 3.88 8.34
N PHE A 62 -6.69 3.80 8.94
CA PHE A 62 -5.65 4.81 8.72
C PHE A 62 -5.14 4.81 7.28
N LEU A 63 -4.93 3.62 6.73
CA LEU A 63 -4.44 3.45 5.36
C LEU A 63 -5.46 3.98 4.35
N GLU A 64 -6.75 3.69 4.55
CA GLU A 64 -7.86 4.25 3.78
C GLU A 64 -7.80 5.78 3.84
N ASN A 65 -7.92 6.35 5.03
CA ASN A 65 -8.00 7.79 5.27
C ASN A 65 -6.81 8.54 4.66
N CYS A 66 -5.60 7.99 4.81
CA CYS A 66 -4.40 8.62 4.29
C CYS A 66 -4.33 8.57 2.76
N LEU A 67 -4.60 7.40 2.15
CA LEU A 67 -4.51 7.23 0.70
C LEU A 67 -5.68 7.90 -0.04
N SER A 68 -6.90 7.80 0.47
CA SER A 68 -8.10 8.43 -0.10
C SER A 68 -7.99 9.95 -0.08
N CYS A 69 -7.56 10.53 1.05
CA CYS A 69 -7.33 11.97 1.19
C CYS A 69 -6.19 12.46 0.29
N SER A 70 -5.07 11.72 0.25
CA SER A 70 -3.94 12.04 -0.63
C SER A 70 -4.34 12.00 -2.11
N PHE A 71 -5.11 10.98 -2.52
CA PHE A 71 -5.63 10.85 -3.87
C PHE A 71 -6.58 12.00 -4.24
N CYS A 72 -7.57 12.30 -3.40
CA CYS A 72 -8.54 13.38 -3.65
C CYS A 72 -7.86 14.75 -3.75
N CYS A 73 -6.96 15.07 -2.81
CA CYS A 73 -6.16 16.29 -2.84
C CYS A 73 -5.30 16.37 -4.11
N GLY A 74 -4.65 15.25 -4.46
CA GLY A 74 -3.81 15.13 -5.64
C GLY A 74 -4.56 15.41 -6.94
N ILE A 75 -5.74 14.83 -7.13
CA ILE A 75 -6.57 15.07 -8.32
C ILE A 75 -7.00 16.55 -8.41
N ILE A 76 -7.37 17.17 -7.28
CA ILE A 76 -7.72 18.60 -7.26
C ILE A 76 -6.51 19.45 -7.67
N ILE A 77 -5.32 19.16 -7.12
CA ILE A 77 -4.08 19.87 -7.46
C ILE A 77 -3.77 19.71 -8.96
N VAL A 78 -3.89 18.51 -9.52
CA VAL A 78 -3.67 18.28 -10.96
C VAL A 78 -4.59 19.16 -11.80
N ASN A 79 -5.87 19.27 -11.43
CA ASN A 79 -6.82 20.11 -12.17
C ASN A 79 -6.49 21.60 -12.05
N ILE A 80 -6.04 22.06 -10.87
CA ILE A 80 -5.58 23.45 -10.69
C ILE A 80 -4.33 23.72 -11.55
N LEU A 81 -3.36 22.81 -11.55
CA LEU A 81 -2.16 22.92 -12.39
C LEU A 81 -2.50 22.92 -13.89
N HIS A 82 -3.52 22.16 -14.30
CA HIS A 82 -4.03 22.18 -15.67
C HIS A 82 -4.62 23.53 -16.05
N LEU A 83 -5.41 24.14 -15.15
CA LEU A 83 -6.00 25.47 -15.38
C LEU A 83 -4.93 26.58 -15.47
N LEU A 84 -3.80 26.41 -14.79
CA LEU A 84 -2.66 27.33 -14.81
C LEU A 84 -1.67 27.03 -15.95
N ASP A 85 -1.95 26.03 -16.79
CA ASP A 85 -1.11 25.54 -17.89
C ASP A 85 0.34 25.18 -17.45
N ILE A 86 0.47 24.62 -16.25
CA ILE A 86 1.77 24.25 -15.67
C ILE A 86 2.11 22.81 -16.07
N GLN A 87 3.29 22.62 -16.70
CA GLN A 87 3.76 21.31 -17.16
C GLN A 87 3.91 20.24 -16.05
N ALA A 88 4.06 20.67 -14.79
CA ALA A 88 4.15 19.80 -13.63
C ALA A 88 2.89 18.92 -13.42
N GLN A 89 1.76 19.25 -14.02
CA GLN A 89 0.52 18.46 -13.94
C GLN A 89 0.71 16.98 -14.26
N THR A 90 1.55 16.65 -15.24
CA THR A 90 1.78 15.27 -15.69
C THR A 90 2.55 14.47 -14.64
N ILE A 91 3.51 15.11 -13.97
CA ILE A 91 4.30 14.49 -12.90
C ILE A 91 3.39 14.22 -11.70
N VAL A 92 2.59 15.21 -11.29
CA VAL A 92 1.66 15.04 -10.17
C VAL A 92 0.61 13.98 -10.49
N LEU A 93 0.06 13.96 -11.71
CA LEU A 93 -0.90 12.94 -12.13
C LEU A 93 -0.29 11.53 -12.09
N ALA A 94 0.97 11.37 -12.50
CA ALA A 94 1.66 10.08 -12.43
C ALA A 94 1.80 9.60 -10.97
N LEU A 95 2.19 10.49 -10.05
CA LEU A 95 2.30 10.16 -8.62
C LEU A 95 0.94 9.81 -8.02
N VAL A 96 -0.09 10.61 -8.30
CA VAL A 96 -1.46 10.37 -7.82
C VAL A 96 -2.02 9.06 -8.35
N SER A 97 -1.67 8.66 -9.57
CA SER A 97 -2.07 7.37 -10.14
C SER A 97 -1.50 6.19 -9.34
N ILE A 98 -0.24 6.27 -8.91
CA ILE A 98 0.38 5.24 -8.07
C ILE A 98 -0.33 5.16 -6.71
N ILE A 99 -0.65 6.31 -6.10
CA ILE A 99 -1.41 6.38 -4.85
C ILE A 99 -2.81 5.75 -5.02
N GLY A 100 -3.48 6.01 -6.15
CA GLY A 100 -4.79 5.42 -6.47
C GLY A 100 -4.75 3.89 -6.58
N TRP A 101 -3.71 3.32 -7.19
CA TRP A 101 -3.51 1.86 -7.19
C TRP A 101 -3.17 1.32 -5.80
N GLY A 102 -2.41 2.07 -5.00
CA GLY A 102 -2.18 1.74 -3.59
C GLY A 102 -3.48 1.73 -2.77
N TYR A 103 -4.39 2.67 -3.03
CA TYR A 103 -5.70 2.73 -2.39
C TYR A 103 -6.54 1.47 -2.70
N MET A 104 -6.39 0.86 -3.88
CA MET A 104 -7.10 -0.39 -4.18
C MET A 104 -6.74 -1.55 -3.25
N LEU A 105 -5.54 -1.55 -2.64
CA LEU A 105 -5.14 -2.57 -1.66
C LEU A 105 -6.04 -2.54 -0.41
N PHE A 106 -6.64 -1.39 -0.09
CA PHE A 106 -7.62 -1.28 0.99
C PHE A 106 -8.80 -2.24 0.81
N PHE A 107 -9.37 -2.31 -0.39
CA PHE A 107 -10.50 -3.20 -0.66
C PHE A 107 -10.10 -4.68 -0.58
N VAL A 108 -8.84 -4.99 -0.93
CA VAL A 108 -8.30 -6.35 -0.86
C VAL A 108 -8.12 -6.81 0.59
N MET A 109 -8.02 -5.88 1.56
CA MET A 109 -7.92 -6.22 2.99
C MET A 109 -9.19 -6.87 3.56
N ALA A 110 -10.36 -6.64 2.94
CA ALA A 110 -11.62 -7.20 3.42
C ALA A 110 -11.72 -8.73 3.24
N PHE A 111 -10.96 -9.32 2.32
CA PHE A 111 -11.01 -10.75 2.02
C PHE A 111 -10.10 -11.57 2.94
N GLN A 112 -10.56 -12.77 3.34
CA GLN A 112 -9.84 -13.63 4.29
C GLN A 112 -8.51 -14.16 3.78
N LEU A 113 -8.44 -14.44 2.48
CA LEU A 113 -7.25 -15.00 1.86
C LEU A 113 -6.14 -13.95 1.69
N THR A 114 -6.51 -12.73 1.30
CA THR A 114 -5.55 -11.69 0.92
C THR A 114 -5.32 -10.64 2.00
N GLY A 115 -6.28 -10.42 2.89
CA GLY A 115 -6.18 -9.35 3.88
C GLY A 115 -5.04 -9.50 4.88
N PRO A 116 -4.83 -10.68 5.50
CA PRO A 116 -3.68 -10.87 6.37
C PRO A 116 -2.35 -10.65 5.64
N PHE A 117 -2.27 -11.02 4.36
CA PHE A 117 -1.07 -10.82 3.54
C PHE A 117 -0.78 -9.33 3.28
N VAL A 118 -1.80 -8.54 2.92
CA VAL A 118 -1.65 -7.10 2.72
C VAL A 118 -1.26 -6.41 4.03
N PHE A 119 -1.85 -6.81 5.16
CA PHE A 119 -1.49 -6.28 6.47
C PHE A 119 -0.04 -6.60 6.84
N MET A 120 0.41 -7.84 6.59
CA MET A 120 1.82 -8.22 6.81
C MET A 120 2.79 -7.34 6.00
N ILE A 121 2.50 -7.10 4.72
CA ILE A 121 3.32 -6.22 3.88
C ILE A 121 3.35 -4.79 4.45
N TYR A 122 2.21 -4.27 4.89
CA TYR A 122 2.12 -2.94 5.47
C TYR A 122 3.00 -2.81 6.72
N GLU A 123 2.89 -3.74 7.67
CA GLU A 123 3.69 -3.73 8.89
C GLU A 123 5.19 -3.85 8.59
N MET A 124 5.59 -4.76 7.70
CA MET A 124 7.00 -4.89 7.29
C MET A 124 7.53 -3.61 6.63
N LEU A 125 6.73 -2.97 5.76
CA LEU A 125 7.14 -1.78 5.05
C LEU A 125 7.30 -0.58 5.99
N PHE A 126 6.35 -0.35 6.91
CA PHE A 126 6.41 0.81 7.80
C PHE A 126 7.37 0.60 8.97
N HIS A 127 7.44 -0.57 9.57
CA HIS A 127 8.24 -0.78 10.77
C HIS A 127 9.67 -1.21 10.45
N ASP A 128 9.86 -2.20 9.57
CA ASP A 128 11.18 -2.81 9.34
C ASP A 128 11.95 -2.06 8.25
N VAL A 129 11.32 -1.77 7.11
CA VAL A 129 11.98 -1.05 6.01
C VAL A 129 12.34 0.38 6.41
N LEU A 130 11.52 1.10 7.19
CA LEU A 130 11.90 2.45 7.63
C LEU A 130 13.13 2.45 8.54
N ARG A 131 13.23 1.51 9.49
CA ARG A 131 14.41 1.36 10.36
C ARG A 131 15.65 1.03 9.54
N PHE A 132 15.50 0.10 8.60
CA PHE A 132 16.54 -0.24 7.64
C PHE A 132 16.98 0.98 6.82
N CYS A 133 16.03 1.74 6.26
CA CYS A 133 16.30 2.95 5.47
C CYS A 133 17.11 3.97 6.28
N ILE A 134 16.80 4.18 7.56
CA ILE A 134 17.55 5.11 8.42
C ILE A 134 19.01 4.68 8.54
N ILE A 135 19.27 3.41 8.84
CA ILE A 135 20.64 2.87 8.96
C ILE A 135 21.36 2.94 7.60
N TYR A 136 20.67 2.54 6.54
CA TYR A 136 21.19 2.56 5.17
C TYR A 136 21.57 3.97 4.72
N MET A 137 20.77 4.99 5.03
CA MET A 137 21.05 6.38 4.65
C MET A 137 22.38 6.89 5.21
N VAL A 138 22.81 6.43 6.39
CA VAL A 138 24.12 6.78 6.98
C VAL A 138 25.26 6.21 6.13
N PHE A 139 25.17 4.92 5.77
CA PHE A 139 26.15 4.28 4.89
C PHE A 139 26.13 4.88 3.48
N LEU A 140 24.95 5.08 2.91
CA LEU A 140 24.75 5.69 1.60
C LEU A 140 25.43 7.06 1.52
N ALA A 141 25.18 7.93 2.51
CA ALA A 141 25.81 9.24 2.57
C ALA A 141 27.34 9.14 2.68
N GLY A 142 27.86 8.29 3.59
CA GLY A 142 29.31 8.13 3.79
C GLY A 142 30.05 7.63 2.55
N PHE A 143 29.56 6.57 1.91
CA PHE A 143 30.16 6.04 0.70
C PHE A 143 29.97 6.97 -0.51
N SER A 144 28.80 7.62 -0.65
CA SER A 144 28.57 8.61 -1.71
C SER A 144 29.54 9.79 -1.61
N GLN A 145 29.89 10.23 -0.40
CA GLN A 145 30.84 11.29 -0.17
C GLN A 145 32.26 10.85 -0.55
N ALA A 146 32.66 9.62 -0.19
CA ALA A 146 33.96 9.07 -0.58
C ALA A 146 34.09 8.96 -2.11
N PHE A 147 33.07 8.46 -2.79
CA PHE A 147 33.05 8.40 -4.25
C PHE A 147 32.99 9.78 -4.91
N PHE A 148 32.25 10.73 -4.35
CA PHE A 148 32.21 12.10 -4.86
C PHE A 148 33.61 12.73 -4.90
N VAL A 149 34.42 12.52 -3.85
CA VAL A 149 35.81 12.97 -3.79
C VAL A 149 36.67 12.22 -4.80
N LEU A 150 36.49 10.90 -4.91
CA LEU A 150 37.33 10.05 -5.77
C LEU A 150 37.08 10.30 -7.27
N PHE A 151 35.84 10.58 -7.64
CA PHE A 151 35.44 10.92 -9.00
C PHE A 151 35.76 12.37 -9.37
N ASN A 152 36.28 13.16 -8.42
CA ASN A 152 36.58 14.59 -8.59
C ASN A 152 35.38 15.35 -9.19
N ASN A 153 34.18 14.96 -8.75
CA ASN A 153 32.94 15.55 -9.20
C ASN A 153 32.78 16.92 -8.54
N ASN A 154 32.24 17.90 -9.28
CA ASN A 154 32.07 19.25 -8.79
C ASN A 154 30.60 19.63 -8.61
N GLY A 155 30.32 20.38 -7.56
CA GLY A 155 28.99 20.91 -7.25
C GLY A 155 28.00 19.86 -6.75
N PHE A 156 26.80 20.33 -6.40
CA PHE A 156 25.73 19.50 -5.84
C PHE A 156 25.25 18.41 -6.81
N GLY A 157 25.23 18.69 -8.11
CA GLY A 157 24.86 17.70 -9.13
C GLY A 157 25.77 16.48 -9.15
N GLY A 158 27.08 16.67 -8.98
CA GLY A 158 28.04 15.58 -8.90
C GLY A 158 27.87 14.71 -7.63
N PHE A 159 27.48 15.32 -6.52
CA PHE A 159 27.15 14.60 -5.30
C PHE A 159 25.90 13.75 -5.48
N LEU A 160 24.85 14.28 -6.12
CA LEU A 160 23.65 13.51 -6.46
C LEU A 160 23.94 12.33 -7.40
N VAL A 161 24.86 12.49 -8.36
CA VAL A 161 25.30 11.37 -9.22
C VAL A 161 25.96 10.27 -8.38
N SER A 162 26.78 10.66 -7.39
CA SER A 162 27.47 9.70 -6.51
C SER A 162 26.48 8.97 -5.59
N ILE A 163 25.48 9.68 -5.06
CA ILE A 163 24.35 9.07 -4.33
C ILE A 163 23.57 8.12 -5.23
N LYS A 164 23.24 8.54 -6.46
CA LYS A 164 22.51 7.71 -7.43
C LYS A 164 23.25 6.41 -7.73
N GLN A 165 24.56 6.49 -7.96
CA GLN A 165 25.39 5.31 -8.25
C GLN A 165 25.45 4.36 -7.06
N CYS A 166 25.61 4.87 -5.85
CA CYS A 166 25.55 4.03 -4.66
C CYS A 166 24.16 3.38 -4.51
N PHE A 167 23.07 4.15 -4.68
CA PHE A 167 21.71 3.64 -4.56
C PHE A 167 21.41 2.51 -5.56
N PHE A 168 21.76 2.68 -6.84
CA PHE A 168 21.60 1.61 -7.84
C PHE A 168 22.57 0.46 -7.62
N GLY A 169 23.77 0.75 -7.12
CA GLY A 169 24.74 -0.27 -6.70
C GLY A 169 24.17 -1.19 -5.62
N MET A 170 23.45 -0.67 -4.62
CA MET A 170 22.77 -1.52 -3.64
C MET A 170 21.83 -2.55 -4.29
N LEU A 171 21.13 -2.16 -5.37
CA LEU A 171 20.22 -3.02 -6.13
C LEU A 171 20.94 -4.01 -7.05
N GLY A 172 22.27 -3.95 -7.12
CA GLY A 172 23.12 -4.81 -7.96
C GLY A 172 23.44 -4.21 -9.34
N ASP A 173 23.03 -2.96 -9.61
CA ASP A 173 23.33 -2.27 -10.86
C ASP A 173 24.62 -1.44 -10.71
N PHE A 174 25.73 -2.01 -11.17
CA PHE A 174 27.06 -1.38 -11.11
C PHE A 174 27.61 -1.09 -12.50
N ASP A 175 27.86 0.19 -12.78
CA ASP A 175 28.59 0.62 -13.96
C ASP A 175 30.11 0.59 -13.67
N LEU A 176 30.74 -0.58 -13.88
CA LEU A 176 32.17 -0.78 -13.60
C LEU A 176 33.08 0.13 -14.43
N ASP A 177 32.64 0.59 -15.60
CA ASP A 177 33.41 1.49 -16.46
C ASP A 177 33.59 2.86 -15.77
N HIS A 178 32.59 3.28 -15.00
CA HIS A 178 32.68 4.52 -14.22
C HIS A 178 33.71 4.43 -13.09
N TYR A 179 33.82 3.28 -12.43
CA TYR A 179 34.78 3.10 -11.32
C TYR A 179 36.22 2.92 -11.82
N THR A 180 36.40 2.32 -13.00
CA THR A 180 37.72 2.08 -13.60
C THR A 180 38.29 3.29 -14.33
N GLY A 181 37.44 4.20 -14.84
CA GLY A 181 37.86 5.45 -15.47
C GLY A 181 38.45 6.53 -14.56
N THR A 182 38.76 6.20 -13.29
CA THR A 182 39.27 7.15 -12.29
C THR A 182 40.80 7.17 -12.21
N SER A 183 41.38 8.30 -11.81
CA SER A 183 42.84 8.41 -11.59
C SER A 183 43.38 7.38 -10.60
N PHE A 184 42.53 6.91 -9.67
CA PHE A 184 42.86 5.92 -8.65
C PHE A 184 41.99 4.66 -8.78
N GLN A 185 42.03 4.03 -9.97
CA GLN A 185 41.25 2.84 -10.30
C GLN A 185 41.26 1.77 -9.20
N TYR A 186 42.45 1.39 -8.70
CA TYR A 186 42.56 0.33 -7.69
C TYR A 186 41.86 0.67 -6.37
N ILE A 187 41.92 1.94 -5.94
CA ILE A 187 41.27 2.40 -4.71
C ILE A 187 39.75 2.44 -4.91
N SER A 188 39.30 2.94 -6.06
CA SER A 188 37.88 3.02 -6.44
C SER A 188 37.22 1.64 -6.43
N VAL A 189 37.83 0.67 -7.11
CA VAL A 189 37.33 -0.70 -7.18
C VAL A 189 37.38 -1.39 -5.81
N SER A 190 38.45 -1.16 -5.03
CA SER A 190 38.54 -1.75 -3.67
C SER A 190 37.45 -1.20 -2.74
N LEU A 191 37.20 0.11 -2.79
CA LEU A 191 36.15 0.77 -2.01
C LEU A 191 34.75 0.33 -2.44
N LEU A 192 34.55 0.08 -3.75
CA LEU A 192 33.35 -0.54 -4.28
C LEU A 192 33.14 -1.95 -3.72
N VAL A 193 34.16 -2.81 -3.73
CA VAL A 193 34.03 -4.17 -3.17
C VAL A 193 33.66 -4.13 -1.68
N ILE A 194 34.28 -3.24 -0.92
CA ILE A 194 33.92 -3.03 0.50
C ILE A 194 32.47 -2.57 0.63
N TYR A 195 32.03 -1.62 -0.19
CA TYR A 195 30.66 -1.15 -0.22
C TYR A 195 29.67 -2.30 -0.49
N VAL A 196 29.92 -3.12 -1.52
CA VAL A 196 29.05 -4.26 -1.86
C VAL A 196 28.99 -5.27 -0.71
N VAL A 197 30.12 -5.61 -0.10
CA VAL A 197 30.13 -6.56 1.03
C VAL A 197 29.37 -5.99 2.22
N VAL A 198 29.63 -4.74 2.61
CA VAL A 198 28.99 -4.13 3.77
C VAL A 198 27.50 -3.91 3.54
N VAL A 199 27.11 -3.29 2.42
CA VAL A 199 25.72 -2.91 2.18
C VAL A 199 24.89 -4.08 1.68
N SER A 200 25.37 -4.80 0.66
CA SER A 200 24.57 -5.87 0.06
C SER A 200 24.54 -7.13 0.90
N ILE A 201 25.59 -7.44 1.69
CA ILE A 201 25.59 -8.66 2.52
C ILE A 201 25.12 -8.36 3.94
N LEU A 202 25.68 -7.36 4.63
CA LEU A 202 25.32 -7.15 6.05
C LEU A 202 23.94 -6.51 6.21
N LEU A 203 23.62 -5.47 5.42
CA LEU A 203 22.38 -4.73 5.63
C LEU A 203 21.16 -5.50 5.07
N LEU A 204 21.27 -6.16 3.91
CA LEU A 204 20.17 -6.99 3.41
C LEU A 204 19.92 -8.21 4.31
N ASN A 205 20.97 -8.85 4.85
CA ASN A 205 20.77 -9.97 5.78
C ASN A 205 20.09 -9.52 7.08
N LEU A 206 20.40 -8.31 7.56
CA LEU A 206 19.73 -7.73 8.72
C LEU A 206 18.26 -7.36 8.40
N LEU A 207 17.96 -6.86 7.19
CA LEU A 207 16.59 -6.60 6.75
C LEU A 207 15.77 -7.90 6.68
N ILE A 208 16.34 -8.95 6.08
CA ILE A 208 15.69 -10.26 5.96
C ILE A 208 15.45 -10.86 7.34
N ALA A 209 16.41 -10.72 8.27
CA ALA A 209 16.24 -11.20 9.65
C ALA A 209 15.08 -10.49 10.35
N MET A 210 15.02 -9.15 10.29
CA MET A 210 13.91 -8.39 10.89
C MET A 210 12.56 -8.74 10.26
N MET A 211 12.49 -8.81 8.92
CA MET A 211 11.27 -9.22 8.21
C MET A 211 10.87 -10.67 8.53
N GLY A 212 11.83 -11.56 8.76
CA GLY A 212 11.59 -12.95 9.17
C GLY A 212 10.95 -13.02 10.55
N ASP A 213 11.47 -12.25 11.50
CA ASP A 213 10.92 -12.18 12.87
C ASP A 213 9.52 -11.57 12.87
N THR A 214 9.30 -10.47 12.14
CA THR A 214 7.96 -9.86 12.03
C THR A 214 6.98 -10.75 11.29
N TYR A 215 7.40 -11.44 10.22
CA TYR A 215 6.57 -12.42 9.53
C TYR A 215 6.11 -13.54 10.48
N GLY A 216 7.03 -14.13 11.24
CA GLY A 216 6.74 -15.18 12.21
C GLY A 216 5.76 -14.72 13.30
N ASN A 217 5.98 -13.53 13.85
CA ASN A 217 5.10 -12.99 14.89
C ASN A 217 3.71 -12.60 14.37
N VAL A 218 3.62 -12.04 13.16
CA VAL A 218 2.34 -11.58 12.58
C VAL A 218 1.52 -12.75 12.05
N ILE A 219 2.14 -13.82 11.53
CA ILE A 219 1.40 -14.98 10.99
C ILE A 219 0.67 -15.77 12.08
N GLU A 220 1.24 -15.88 13.29
CA GLU A 220 0.63 -16.59 14.42
C GLU A 220 -0.70 -15.97 14.88
N GLY A 221 -0.83 -14.63 14.75
CA GLY A 221 -2.03 -13.86 15.09
C GLY A 221 -2.83 -13.33 13.89
N ALA A 222 -2.49 -13.76 12.67
CA ALA A 222 -2.98 -13.15 11.44
C ALA A 222 -4.51 -13.23 11.28
N THR A 223 -5.14 -14.30 11.78
CA THR A 223 -6.59 -14.49 11.69
C THR A 223 -7.34 -13.51 12.60
N GLN A 224 -6.88 -13.34 13.85
CA GLN A 224 -7.46 -12.39 14.80
C GLN A 224 -7.27 -10.95 14.33
N ILE A 225 -6.06 -10.63 13.85
CA ILE A 225 -5.76 -9.31 13.25
C ILE A 225 -6.70 -9.06 12.08
N TRP A 226 -6.89 -10.03 11.20
CA TRP A 226 -7.81 -9.88 10.08
C TRP A 226 -9.26 -9.65 10.51
N HIS A 227 -9.76 -10.35 11.53
CA HIS A 227 -11.10 -10.08 12.07
C HIS A 227 -11.23 -8.63 12.59
N LEU A 228 -10.20 -8.13 13.27
CA LEU A 228 -10.15 -6.74 13.74
C LEU A 228 -10.14 -5.75 12.57
N GLU A 229 -9.30 -5.99 11.55
CA GLU A 229 -9.20 -5.12 10.39
C GLU A 229 -10.50 -5.09 9.57
N ARG A 230 -11.17 -6.24 9.42
CA ARG A 230 -12.51 -6.25 8.83
C ARG A 230 -13.51 -5.44 9.63
N ALA A 231 -13.50 -5.55 10.95
CA ALA A 231 -14.40 -4.77 11.80
C ALA A 231 -14.14 -3.26 11.64
N ARG A 232 -12.87 -2.86 11.52
CA ARG A 232 -12.47 -1.47 11.22
C ARG A 232 -12.97 -1.01 9.84
N ILE A 233 -12.84 -1.85 8.81
CA ILE A 233 -13.35 -1.55 7.47
C ILE A 233 -14.87 -1.39 7.48
N ILE A 234 -15.60 -2.30 8.14
CA ILE A 234 -17.06 -2.22 8.28
C ILE A 234 -17.44 -0.92 8.98
N PHE A 235 -16.78 -0.58 10.08
CA PHE A 235 -17.02 0.66 10.82
C PHE A 235 -16.73 1.91 9.98
N ALA A 236 -15.66 1.91 9.17
CA ALA A 236 -15.35 3.00 8.25
C ALA A 236 -16.45 3.17 7.19
N ILE A 237 -16.88 2.06 6.55
CA ILE A 237 -17.99 2.08 5.58
C ILE A 237 -19.28 2.58 6.24
N GLU A 238 -19.61 2.10 7.44
CA GLU A 238 -20.76 2.60 8.19
C GLU A 238 -20.66 4.10 8.40
N ASN A 239 -19.48 4.62 8.77
CA ASN A 239 -19.24 6.05 8.96
C ASN A 239 -19.45 6.89 7.69
N GLU A 240 -19.16 6.33 6.51
CA GLU A 240 -19.41 6.98 5.23
C GLU A 240 -20.90 6.96 4.82
N MET A 241 -21.71 6.02 5.32
CA MET A 241 -23.13 5.94 4.95
C MET A 241 -23.94 7.12 5.50
N SER A 242 -24.96 7.53 4.74
CA SER A 242 -25.92 8.54 5.19
C SER A 242 -26.80 8.01 6.33
N THR A 243 -27.35 8.93 7.14
CA THR A 243 -28.18 8.60 8.31
C THR A 243 -29.44 7.80 7.93
N ASP A 244 -29.93 7.93 6.70
CA ASP A 244 -31.13 7.24 6.23
C ASP A 244 -30.83 5.81 5.74
N GLU A 245 -29.69 5.61 5.07
CA GLU A 245 -29.21 4.27 4.70
C GLU A 245 -28.95 3.41 5.95
N ARG A 246 -28.40 3.99 7.03
CA ARG A 246 -28.19 3.28 8.31
C ARG A 246 -29.48 2.86 9.01
N LYS A 247 -30.62 3.54 8.76
CA LYS A 247 -31.89 3.22 9.42
C LYS A 247 -32.61 2.01 8.79
N LEU A 248 -32.38 1.76 7.50
CA LEU A 248 -33.02 0.67 6.75
C LEU A 248 -32.66 -0.71 7.30
N ASP A 249 -31.44 -0.91 7.78
CA ASP A 249 -30.94 -2.22 8.23
C ASP A 249 -31.17 -2.50 9.73
N LYS A 250 -31.77 -1.55 10.45
CA LYS A 250 -31.71 -1.48 11.92
C LYS A 250 -32.46 -2.60 12.67
N ASN A 251 -33.28 -3.40 11.99
CA ASN A 251 -34.15 -4.41 12.61
C ASN A 251 -33.91 -5.84 12.11
N LYS A 252 -32.95 -6.08 11.20
CA LYS A 252 -32.80 -7.42 10.58
C LYS A 252 -32.34 -8.51 11.57
N TYR A 253 -31.50 -8.15 12.55
CA TYR A 253 -30.90 -9.08 13.51
C TYR A 253 -31.35 -8.83 14.96
N TRP A 254 -32.29 -7.90 15.16
CA TRP A 254 -32.76 -7.48 16.48
C TRP A 254 -34.11 -8.09 16.80
N THR A 255 -34.24 -8.67 17.98
CA THR A 255 -35.52 -9.15 18.53
C THR A 255 -35.90 -8.26 19.72
N ASN A 256 -37.20 -8.03 19.90
CA ASN A 256 -37.69 -7.33 21.08
C ASN A 256 -38.34 -8.36 22.00
N VAL A 257 -37.82 -8.50 23.23
CA VAL A 257 -38.40 -9.34 24.28
C VAL A 257 -38.62 -8.43 25.49
N ASP A 258 -39.85 -8.39 26.01
CA ASP A 258 -40.23 -7.58 27.16
C ASP A 258 -39.86 -6.08 27.08
N GLY A 259 -39.95 -5.51 25.87
CA GLY A 259 -39.64 -4.09 25.63
C GLY A 259 -38.14 -3.77 25.57
N GLN A 260 -37.26 -4.76 25.71
CA GLN A 260 -35.81 -4.62 25.53
C GLN A 260 -35.36 -5.23 24.19
N ARG A 261 -34.31 -4.64 23.60
CA ARG A 261 -33.73 -5.06 22.33
C ARG A 261 -32.60 -6.06 22.56
N TYR A 262 -32.70 -7.23 21.95
CA TYR A 262 -31.69 -8.28 21.99
C TYR A 262 -31.16 -8.57 20.59
N LEU A 263 -29.88 -8.93 20.49
CA LEU A 263 -29.26 -9.42 19.27
C LEU A 263 -29.50 -10.93 19.16
N GLN A 264 -30.07 -11.39 18.05
CA GLN A 264 -30.20 -12.82 17.81
C GLN A 264 -28.84 -13.41 17.43
N VAL A 265 -28.38 -14.38 18.20
CA VAL A 265 -27.15 -15.15 17.92
C VAL A 265 -27.51 -16.62 17.87
N GLU A 266 -27.21 -17.26 16.75
CA GLU A 266 -27.34 -18.71 16.59
C GLU A 266 -25.99 -19.35 16.88
N GLU A 267 -25.87 -19.99 18.04
CA GLU A 267 -24.70 -20.77 18.41
C GLU A 267 -24.99 -22.24 18.13
N VAL A 268 -24.17 -22.86 17.27
CA VAL A 268 -24.24 -24.30 17.00
C VAL A 268 -23.19 -24.98 17.87
N ASP A 269 -23.59 -25.33 19.09
CA ASP A 269 -22.77 -26.14 19.98
C ASP A 269 -22.79 -27.60 19.52
N LYS A 270 -21.63 -28.13 19.10
CA LYS A 270 -21.51 -29.52 18.63
C LYS A 270 -21.51 -30.53 19.77
N ASP A 271 -21.16 -30.12 20.99
CA ASP A 271 -21.05 -31.01 22.14
C ASP A 271 -22.41 -31.19 22.83
N CYS A 272 -23.27 -30.17 22.81
CA CYS A 272 -24.67 -30.27 23.26
C CYS A 272 -25.46 -31.37 22.53
N PHE A 273 -25.18 -31.63 21.24
CA PHE A 273 -25.79 -32.73 20.48
C PHE A 273 -25.15 -34.10 20.72
N ARG A 274 -23.94 -34.16 21.29
CA ARG A 274 -23.29 -35.44 21.65
C ARG A 274 -23.92 -36.06 22.88
N ASP A 275 -24.27 -35.23 23.86
CA ASP A 275 -24.87 -35.69 25.11
C ASP A 275 -26.28 -36.25 24.88
N ILE A 276 -27.07 -35.64 23.99
CA ILE A 276 -28.40 -36.16 23.61
C ILE A 276 -28.30 -37.57 22.99
N ASN A 277 -27.35 -37.79 22.08
CA ASN A 277 -27.15 -39.10 21.45
C ASN A 277 -26.67 -40.16 22.46
N ASN A 278 -25.83 -39.78 23.42
CA ASN A 278 -25.37 -40.68 24.47
C ASN A 278 -26.47 -41.00 25.49
N ASP A 279 -27.32 -40.03 25.80
CA ASP A 279 -28.49 -40.20 26.68
C ASP A 279 -29.53 -41.11 26.04
N ASP A 280 -29.80 -40.95 24.75
CA ASP A 280 -30.68 -41.84 23.98
C ASP A 280 -30.12 -43.28 23.91
N GLU A 281 -28.81 -43.45 23.70
CA GLU A 281 -28.16 -44.77 23.74
C GLU A 281 -28.21 -45.43 25.12
N ASN A 282 -28.01 -44.67 26.20
CA ASN A 282 -28.09 -45.19 27.56
C ASN A 282 -29.52 -45.54 27.94
N TYR A 283 -30.49 -44.73 27.53
CA TYR A 283 -31.92 -45.01 27.74
C TYR A 283 -32.33 -46.32 27.07
N ASP A 284 -31.88 -46.58 25.83
CA ASP A 284 -32.16 -47.83 25.12
C ASP A 284 -31.43 -49.05 25.71
N LYS A 285 -30.20 -48.86 26.23
CA LYS A 285 -29.47 -49.92 26.96
C LYS A 285 -30.14 -50.28 28.28
N ASP A 286 -30.63 -49.30 29.03
CA ASP A 286 -31.35 -49.52 30.29
C ASP A 286 -32.74 -50.12 30.08
N LYS A 287 -33.42 -49.76 28.99
CA LYS A 287 -34.68 -50.39 28.59
C LYS A 287 -34.50 -51.87 28.26
N LYS A 288 -33.43 -52.23 27.55
CA LYS A 288 -33.08 -53.64 27.25
C LYS A 288 -32.66 -54.45 28.47
N ARG A 289 -32.16 -53.82 29.54
CA ARG A 289 -31.84 -54.51 30.81
C ARG A 289 -33.06 -54.80 31.68
N ARG A 290 -34.19 -54.12 31.44
CA ARG A 290 -35.43 -54.26 32.23
C ARG A 290 -36.46 -55.21 31.59
N THR A 291 -36.22 -55.68 30.37
CA THR A 291 -37.00 -56.71 29.65
C THR A 291 -36.26 -58.02 29.62
#